data_AF-A0A7Y6M9A8-F1
#
_entry.id   AF-A0A7Y6M9A8-F1
#
_cell.length_a   1.000
_cell.length_b   1.000
_cell.length_c   1.000
_cell.angle_alpha   90.00
_cell.angle_beta   90.00
_cell.angle_gamma   90.00
#
_symmetry.space_group_name_H-M   'P 1'
#
loop_
_entity.id
_entity.type
_entity.pdbx_description
1 polymer ?
#
loop_
_entity_poly.entity_id
_entity_poly.type
_entity_poly.pdbx_seq_one_letter_code
_entity_poly.pdbx_strand_id
1 'polypeptide(L)' 'MAAKMIAFDEDARRGLERGMNQLADAVKVTLGPKGRNVVLEKKWGAPTITNDGVSIAKEIELED' A
#
# COMPACT_ATOMS: atom_id res chain seq x y z
N MET A 1 15.66 -25.10 -2.18
CA MET A 1 15.49 -23.67 -1.82
C MET A 1 15.34 -22.88 -3.11
N ALA A 2 14.40 -21.93 -3.16
CA ALA A 2 14.31 -21.02 -4.31
C ALA A 2 15.55 -20.12 -4.39
N ALA A 3 15.99 -19.80 -5.60
CA ALA A 3 17.10 -18.88 -5.83
C ALA A 3 16.77 -17.48 -5.28
N LYS A 4 17.78 -16.78 -4.78
CA LYS A 4 17.63 -15.41 -4.26
C LYS A 4 17.86 -14.40 -5.38
N MET A 5 16.99 -13.40 -5.46
CA MET A 5 17.22 -12.21 -6.28
C MET A 5 17.97 -11.18 -5.42
N ILE A 6 19.04 -10.61 -5.97
CA ILE A 6 19.84 -9.58 -5.32
C ILE A 6 19.95 -8.40 -6.29
N ALA A 7 19.35 -7.27 -5.91
CA ALA A 7 19.43 -6.01 -6.65
C ALA A 7 20.38 -5.04 -5.93
N PHE A 8 21.01 -4.14 -6.69
CA PHE A 8 21.99 -3.18 -6.18
C PHE A 8 21.66 -1.75 -6.61
N ASP A 9 22.33 -0.79 -5.96
CA ASP A 9 22.38 0.61 -6.35
C ASP A 9 21.01 1.22 -6.68
N GLU A 10 20.85 1.70 -7.91
CA GLU A 10 19.67 2.40 -8.37
C GLU A 10 18.47 1.46 -8.58
N ASP A 11 18.71 0.25 -9.06
CA ASP A 11 17.63 -0.72 -9.30
C ASP A 11 16.97 -1.13 -7.98
N ALA A 12 17.77 -1.34 -6.93
CA ALA A 12 17.25 -1.60 -5.59
C ALA A 12 16.45 -0.42 -5.02
N ARG A 13 16.98 0.81 -5.16
CA ARG A 13 16.31 2.01 -4.65
C ARG A 13 14.99 2.28 -5.37
N ARG A 14 14.96 2.12 -6.69
CA ARG A 14 13.74 2.29 -7.49
C ARG A 14 12.68 1.24 -7.19
N GLY A 15 13.08 0.01 -6.87
CA GLY A 15 12.16 -1.02 -6.36
C GLY A 15 11.47 -0.56 -5.07
N LEU A 16 12.26 -0.13 -4.08
CA LEU A 16 11.74 0.36 -2.80
C LEU A 16 10.87 1.61 -2.95
N GLU A 17 11.30 2.56 -3.78
CA GLU A 17 10.55 3.80 -4.04
C GLU A 17 9.19 3.52 -4.66
N ARG A 18 9.11 2.61 -5.64
CA ARG A 18 7.83 2.20 -6.25
C ARG A 18 6.86 1.64 -5.21
N GLY A 19 7.34 0.80 -4.29
CA GLY A 19 6.50 0.26 -3.23
C GLY A 19 6.05 1.31 -2.22
N MET A 20 6.97 2.19 -1.81
CA MET A 20 6.64 3.30 -0.90
C MET A 20 5.66 4.29 -1.50
N ASN A 21 5.78 4.61 -2.79
CA ASN A 21 4.85 5.50 -3.48
C ASN A 21 3.44 4.91 -3.51
N GLN A 22 3.29 3.61 -3.77
CA GLN A 22 1.97 2.96 -3.74
C GLN A 22 1.32 3.01 -2.35
N LEU A 23 2.09 2.71 -1.30
CA LEU A 23 1.63 2.82 0.08
C LEU A 23 1.24 4.26 0.44
N ALA A 24 2.11 5.22 0.14
CA ALA A 24 1.90 6.62 0.47
C ALA A 24 0.70 7.21 -0.28
N ASP A 25 0.53 6.89 -1.56
CA ASP A 25 -0.57 7.39 -2.38
C ASP A 25 -1.92 6.91 -1.89
N ALA A 26 -2.01 5.65 -1.45
CA ALA A 26 -3.23 5.09 -0.88
C ALA A 26 -3.58 5.68 0.50
N VAL A 27 -2.58 5.94 1.35
CA VAL A 27 -2.82 6.40 2.73
C VAL A 27 -2.98 7.93 2.80
N LYS A 28 -2.24 8.70 2.00
CA LYS A 28 -2.21 10.18 2.12
C LYS A 28 -3.57 10.83 1.88
N VAL A 29 -4.46 10.20 1.11
CA VAL A 29 -5.79 10.73 0.83
C VAL A 29 -6.67 10.82 2.07
N THR A 30 -6.34 10.09 3.13
CA THR A 30 -7.10 10.08 4.38
C THR A 30 -6.58 11.06 5.43
N LEU A 31 -5.53 11.82 5.11
CA LEU A 31 -4.88 12.71 6.07
C LEU A 31 -5.75 13.93 6.42
N GLY A 32 -5.87 14.20 7.72
CA GLY A 32 -6.51 15.39 8.27
C GLY A 32 -8.03 15.30 8.33
N PRO A 33 -8.70 16.35 8.88
CA PRO A 33 -10.13 16.33 9.14
C PRO A 33 -11.00 16.31 7.86
N LYS A 34 -10.41 16.55 6.69
CA LYS A 34 -11.05 16.46 5.38
C LYS A 34 -10.54 15.28 4.54
N GLY A 35 -9.92 14.30 5.20
CA GLY A 35 -9.49 13.05 4.58
C GLY A 35 -10.66 12.35 3.86
N ARG A 36 -10.35 11.75 2.71
CA ARG A 36 -11.32 11.00 1.91
C ARG A 36 -11.39 9.54 2.37
N ASN A 37 -12.50 8.90 2.03
CA ASN A 37 -12.66 7.47 2.26
C ASN A 37 -11.92 6.66 1.20
N VAL A 38 -11.40 5.53 1.62
CA VAL A 38 -10.86 4.46 0.79
C VAL A 38 -11.78 3.25 0.91
N VAL A 39 -11.94 2.54 -0.20
CA VAL A 39 -12.74 1.31 -0.28
C VAL A 39 -11.78 0.13 -0.26
N LEU A 40 -11.97 -0.76 0.71
CA LEU A 40 -11.20 -1.99 0.87
C LEU A 40 -12.11 -3.16 0.50
N GLU A 41 -11.67 -3.96 -0.47
CA GLU A 41 -12.38 -5.16 -0.90
C GLU A 41 -12.41 -6.20 0.23
N LYS A 42 -13.49 -6.99 0.26
CA LYS A 42 -13.61 -8.16 1.13
C LYS A 42 -13.99 -9.35 0.27
N LYS A 43 -13.44 -10.52 0.59
CA LYS A 43 -13.76 -11.79 -0.09
C LYS A 43 -15.26 -12.14 -0.05
N TRP A 44 -15.99 -11.65 0.95
CA TRP A 44 -17.42 -11.91 1.13
C TRP A 44 -18.13 -10.68 1.71
N GLY A 45 -19.36 -10.44 1.25
CA GLY A 45 -20.20 -9.34 1.75
C GLY A 45 -19.87 -7.98 1.12
N ALA A 46 -20.31 -6.91 1.79
CA ALA A 46 -20.06 -5.54 1.35
C ALA A 46 -18.60 -5.12 1.64
N PRO A 47 -18.02 -4.24 0.80
CA PRO A 47 -16.67 -3.71 1.01
C PRO A 47 -16.60 -2.86 2.28
N THR A 48 -15.41 -2.72 2.85
CA THR A 48 -15.18 -1.76 3.94
C THR A 48 -14.91 -0.39 3.36
N ILE A 49 -15.61 0.63 3.84
CA ILE A 49 -15.33 2.04 3.51
C ILE A 49 -14.76 2.69 4.77
N THR A 50 -13.53 3.19 4.70
CA THR A 50 -12.83 3.77 5.87
C THR A 50 -11.93 4.93 5.49
N ASN A 51 -11.70 5.86 6.41
CA ASN A 51 -10.66 6.88 6.32
C ASN A 51 -9.55 6.67 7.37
N ASP A 52 -9.53 5.53 8.05
CA ASP A 52 -8.42 5.18 8.96
C ASP A 52 -7.20 4.74 8.15
N GLY A 53 -6.17 5.60 8.12
CA GLY A 53 -4.91 5.32 7.45
C GLY A 53 -4.17 4.09 8.00
N VAL A 54 -4.38 3.74 9.28
CA VAL A 54 -3.74 2.57 9.89
C VAL A 54 -4.35 1.28 9.37
N SER A 55 -5.68 1.20 9.26
CA SER A 55 -6.34 0.07 8.61
C SER A 55 -5.94 -0.07 7.14
N ILE A 56 -5.91 1.03 6.39
CA ILE A 56 -5.57 0.99 4.96
C ILE A 56 -4.14 0.49 4.74
N ALA A 57 -3.18 1.00 5.52
CA ALA A 57 -1.78 0.58 5.40
C ALA A 57 -1.56 -0.92 5.65
N LYS A 58 -2.38 -1.54 6.51
CA LYS A 58 -2.29 -2.98 6.83
C LYS A 58 -2.79 -3.89 5.71
N GLU A 59 -3.68 -3.40 4.84
CA GLU A 59 -4.25 -4.18 3.74
C GLU A 59 -3.40 -4.10 2.46
N ILE A 60 -2.34 -3.28 2.44
CA ILE A 60 -1.49 -3.12 1.25
C ILE A 60 -0.41 -4.21 1.26
N GLU A 61 -0.49 -5.09 0.27
CA GLU A 61 0.50 -6.10 -0.06
C GLU A 61 0.87 -5.93 -1.54
N LEU A 62 2.17 -5.94 -1.84
CA LEU A 62 2.69 -5.75 -3.19
C LEU A 62 3.32 -7.06 -3.65
N GLU A 63 3.06 -7.44 -4.90
CA GLU A 63 3.57 -8.71 -5.47
C GLU A 63 5.04 -8.63 -5.92
N ASP A 64 5.61 -7.42 -5.96
CA ASP A 64 6.94 -7.08 -6.50
C ASP A 64 7.90 -6.65 -5.38
#